data_AF-A0A2V8WH79-F1
#
_entry.id   AF-A0A2V8WH79-F1
#
_cell.length_a   1.000
_cell.length_b   1.000
_cell.length_c   1.000
_cell.angle_alpha   90.00
_cell.angle_beta   90.00
_cell.angle_gamma   90.00
#
_symmetry.space_group_name_H-M   'P 1'
#
loop_
_entity.id
_entity.type
_entity.pdbx_description
1 polymer ?
#
loop_
_entity_poly.entity_id
_entity_poly.type
_entity_poly.pdbx_seq_one_letter_code
_entity_poly.pdbx_strand_id
1 'polypeptide(L)'
;MPRVVPSQVCRFIASTPVYEFDGIAKMNSIDPAVLSGVLVLADQVPDELLTMDNDAYASFITAKEQIKHVLATWTSNRNAGHSPQGFQFGAPVNPLARIRDALAQCPDESPSPGTSELNFITDPHFRAILRSDIGAVTRALANGEWKAVTVLAGSTIEALLLWDLQTHCAAHIRTAATALVANKTFSKQPPSNPENWVLHHYIEVSAHLNRISKETAIQARLARHFRNLIHPGLALRLRETCDRGTAHSSFAALDHTVRDLTP
;
A
#
# COMPACT_ATOMS: atom_id res chain seq x y z
N MET A 1 -15.51 5.08 8.66
CA MET A 1 -14.86 6.39 8.85
C MET A 1 -13.78 6.53 7.79
N PRO A 2 -13.48 7.74 7.28
CA PRO A 2 -12.36 7.91 6.35
C PRO A 2 -11.05 7.48 7.03
N ARG A 3 -10.22 6.70 6.33
CA ARG A 3 -8.87 6.34 6.79
C ARG A 3 -8.02 7.59 6.80
N VAL A 4 -7.46 7.95 7.95
CA VAL A 4 -6.52 9.07 8.06
C VAL A 4 -5.14 8.61 7.62
N VAL A 5 -4.49 9.38 6.75
CA VAL A 5 -3.13 9.10 6.25
C VAL A 5 -2.18 10.25 6.60
N PRO A 6 -0.85 10.01 6.71
CA PRO A 6 0.13 11.02 7.09
C PRO A 6 0.00 12.35 6.33
N SER A 7 -0.17 12.33 5.00
CA SER A 7 -0.27 13.56 4.21
C SER A 7 -1.51 14.41 4.51
N GLN A 8 -2.60 13.78 4.97
CA GLN A 8 -3.79 14.52 5.39
C GLN A 8 -3.50 15.32 6.67
N VAL A 9 -2.78 14.73 7.63
CA VAL A 9 -2.36 15.42 8.85
C VAL A 9 -1.40 16.56 8.50
N CYS A 10 -0.42 16.31 7.63
CA CYS A 10 0.52 17.33 7.16
C CYS A 10 -0.20 18.51 6.48
N ARG A 11 -1.20 18.23 5.63
CA ARG A 11 -2.02 19.25 4.96
C ARG A 11 -2.85 20.06 5.96
N PHE A 12 -3.43 19.39 6.95
CA PHE A 12 -4.19 20.06 8.00
C PHE A 12 -3.30 21.03 8.81
N ILE A 13 -2.12 20.57 9.23
CA ILE A 13 -1.13 21.42 9.91
C ILE A 13 -0.74 22.62 9.04
N ALA A 14 -0.42 22.38 7.76
CA ALA A 14 -0.03 23.45 6.82
C ALA A 14 -1.15 24.49 6.56
N SER A 15 -2.41 24.12 6.75
CA SER A 15 -3.55 25.04 6.58
C SER A 15 -3.83 25.92 7.81
N THR A 16 -3.08 25.76 8.91
CA THR A 16 -3.32 26.50 10.15
C THR A 16 -2.88 27.98 10.01
N PRO A 17 -3.77 28.99 10.15
CA PRO A 17 -3.53 30.37 9.69
C PRO A 17 -2.48 31.21 10.44
N VAL A 18 -1.73 30.66 11.40
CA VAL A 18 -0.79 31.44 12.26
C VAL A 18 0.55 30.72 12.39
N TYR A 19 0.88 29.90 11.41
CA TYR A 19 1.99 28.98 11.48
C TYR A 19 3.24 29.53 10.77
N GLU A 20 4.24 29.99 11.52
CA GLU A 20 5.58 30.31 11.00
C GLU A 20 6.57 29.18 11.37
N PHE A 21 7.24 28.60 10.36
CA PHE A 21 8.14 27.45 10.52
C PHE A 21 9.49 27.79 11.19
N ASP A 22 9.90 29.07 11.19
CA ASP A 22 11.28 29.49 11.53
C ASP A 22 11.39 30.33 12.81
N GLY A 23 10.36 30.35 13.67
CA GLY A 23 10.31 31.19 14.87
C GLY A 23 10.28 30.44 16.21
N ILE A 24 10.68 31.11 17.29
CA ILE A 24 10.42 30.65 18.67
C ILE A 24 8.90 30.41 18.80
N ALA A 25 8.52 29.15 19.03
CA ALA A 25 7.14 28.68 18.93
C ALA A 25 6.19 29.43 19.89
N LYS A 26 5.45 30.41 19.37
CA LYS A 26 4.35 31.06 20.08
C LYS A 26 3.07 30.27 19.81
N MET A 27 2.85 29.19 20.55
CA MET A 27 1.61 28.39 20.44
C MET A 27 0.35 29.15 20.92
N ASN A 28 0.55 30.27 21.61
CA ASN A 28 -0.51 31.10 22.20
C ASN A 28 -1.48 31.71 21.19
N SER A 29 -1.14 31.74 19.91
CA SER A 29 -1.96 32.31 18.84
C SER A 29 -2.72 31.27 18.01
N ILE A 30 -2.57 29.98 18.34
CA ILE A 30 -3.27 28.89 17.67
C ILE A 30 -4.51 28.50 18.51
N ASP A 31 -5.65 28.35 17.85
CA ASP A 31 -6.89 27.91 18.48
C ASP A 31 -6.71 26.53 19.15
N PRO A 32 -7.05 26.35 20.44
CA PRO A 32 -7.02 25.07 21.13
C PRO A 32 -7.74 23.93 20.38
N ALA A 33 -8.85 24.24 19.68
CA ALA A 33 -9.59 23.27 18.89
C ALA A 33 -8.77 22.75 17.70
N VAL A 34 -7.95 23.60 17.07
CA VAL A 34 -7.06 23.19 15.98
C VAL A 34 -5.97 22.25 16.49
N LEU A 35 -5.34 22.58 17.62
CA LEU A 35 -4.34 21.71 18.26
C LEU A 35 -4.92 20.35 18.65
N SER A 36 -6.13 20.33 19.24
CA SER A 36 -6.84 19.08 19.53
C SER A 36 -7.17 18.30 18.27
N GLY A 37 -7.56 18.98 17.19
CA GLY A 37 -7.84 18.36 15.89
C GLY A 37 -6.61 17.67 15.30
N VAL A 38 -5.42 18.30 15.38
CA VAL A 38 -4.16 17.69 14.96
C VAL A 38 -3.88 16.40 15.74
N LEU A 39 -4.03 16.42 17.07
CA LEU A 39 -3.80 15.23 17.90
C LEU A 39 -4.74 14.08 17.52
N VAL A 40 -6.03 14.37 17.38
CA VAL A 40 -7.04 13.36 16.99
C VAL A 40 -6.72 12.77 15.62
N LEU A 41 -6.33 13.59 14.64
CA LEU A 41 -5.94 13.11 13.32
C LEU A 41 -4.65 12.28 13.38
N ALA A 42 -3.64 12.73 14.12
CA ALA A 42 -2.38 12.01 14.28
C ALA A 42 -2.55 10.67 15.01
N ASP A 43 -3.50 10.57 15.95
CA ASP A 43 -3.87 9.32 16.63
C ASP A 43 -4.67 8.36 15.75
N GLN A 44 -5.29 8.85 14.67
CA GLN A 44 -6.05 8.05 13.71
C GLN A 44 -5.20 7.54 12.53
N VAL A 45 -3.94 7.96 12.42
CA VAL A 45 -3.01 7.42 11.43
C VAL A 45 -2.70 5.96 11.82
N PRO A 46 -2.96 4.98 10.94
CA PRO A 46 -2.65 3.58 11.23
C PRO A 46 -1.15 3.35 11.48
N ASP A 47 -0.83 2.49 12.45
CA ASP A 47 0.55 2.20 12.86
C ASP A 47 1.40 1.70 11.69
N GLU A 48 0.82 0.96 10.74
CA GLU A 48 1.55 0.47 9.56
C GLU A 48 2.06 1.59 8.64
N LEU A 49 1.52 2.82 8.76
CA LEU A 49 1.99 3.99 8.01
C LEU A 49 3.10 4.74 8.75
N LEU A 50 3.35 4.46 10.04
CA LEU A 50 4.35 5.18 10.84
C LEU A 50 5.76 4.59 10.65
N THR A 51 6.30 4.70 9.44
CA THR A 51 7.58 4.07 9.04
C THR A 51 8.84 4.90 9.37
N MET A 52 8.77 5.77 10.38
CA MET A 52 9.87 6.65 10.77
C MET A 52 10.90 5.91 11.65
N ASP A 53 12.15 6.41 11.72
CA ASP A 53 13.18 5.84 12.60
C ASP A 53 12.86 6.07 14.11
N ASN A 54 13.61 5.41 15.00
CA ASN A 54 13.35 5.48 16.44
C ASN A 54 13.46 6.90 17.01
N ASP A 55 14.38 7.71 16.50
CA ASP A 55 14.60 9.08 16.98
C ASP A 55 13.46 10.00 16.51
N ALA A 56 13.05 9.86 15.24
CA ALA A 56 11.89 10.53 14.67
C ALA A 56 10.59 10.12 15.38
N TYR A 57 10.44 8.84 15.72
CA TYR A 57 9.28 8.34 16.47
C TYR A 57 9.23 8.88 17.89
N ALA A 58 10.34 8.85 18.63
CA ALA A 58 10.43 9.46 19.95
C ALA A 58 10.14 10.97 19.88
N SER A 59 10.60 11.63 18.82
CA SER A 59 10.35 13.04 18.56
C SER A 59 8.87 13.33 18.30
N PHE A 60 8.21 12.50 17.49
CA PHE A 60 6.77 12.55 17.19
C PHE A 60 5.92 12.37 18.46
N ILE A 61 6.21 11.35 19.28
CA ILE A 61 5.50 11.11 20.53
C ILE A 61 5.68 12.27 21.51
N THR A 62 6.91 12.75 21.68
CA THR A 62 7.21 13.88 22.56
C THR A 62 6.44 15.14 22.12
N ALA A 63 6.35 15.39 20.81
CA ALA A 63 5.61 16.53 20.27
C ALA A 63 4.10 16.42 20.53
N LYS A 64 3.51 15.23 20.41
CA LYS A 64 2.09 14.99 20.76
C LYS A 64 1.83 15.26 22.24
N GLU A 65 2.68 14.75 23.12
CA GLU A 65 2.54 14.96 24.57
C GLU A 65 2.74 16.43 24.98
N GLN A 66 3.64 17.15 24.29
CA GLN A 66 3.79 18.60 24.47
C GLN A 66 2.49 19.35 24.16
N ILE A 67 1.81 19.05 23.05
CA ILE A 67 0.52 19.68 22.70
C ILE A 67 -0.56 19.30 23.73
N LYS A 68 -0.63 18.03 24.16
CA LYS A 68 -1.57 17.59 25.20
C LYS A 68 -1.37 18.37 26.50
N HIS A 69 -0.12 18.58 26.91
CA HIS A 69 0.21 19.33 28.12
C HIS A 69 -0.22 20.82 28.03
N VAL A 70 -0.02 21.46 26.87
CA VAL A 70 -0.48 22.84 26.63
C VAL A 70 -2.00 22.92 26.75
N LEU A 71 -2.73 22.02 26.07
CA LEU A 71 -4.20 22.00 26.10
C LEU A 71 -4.74 21.77 27.52
N ALA A 72 -4.16 20.83 28.27
CA ALA A 72 -4.54 20.56 29.65
C ALA A 72 -4.33 21.80 30.55
N THR A 73 -3.22 22.51 30.37
CA THR A 73 -2.90 23.73 31.13
C THR A 73 -3.90 24.86 30.83
N TRP A 74 -4.27 25.07 29.56
CA TRP A 74 -5.28 26.05 29.17
C TRP A 74 -6.67 25.74 29.73
N THR A 75 -7.05 24.46 29.73
CA THR A 75 -8.36 24.03 30.27
C THR A 75 -8.45 24.26 31.78
N SER A 76 -7.32 24.10 32.48
CA SER A 76 -7.22 24.25 33.94
C SER A 76 -7.16 25.70 34.42
N ASN A 77 -6.82 26.65 33.55
CA ASN A 77 -6.62 28.06 33.92
C ASN A 77 -7.42 29.01 33.00
N ARG A 78 -8.74 29.02 33.16
CA ARG A 78 -9.71 29.83 32.38
C ARG A 78 -9.45 31.35 32.40
N ASN A 79 -8.69 31.86 33.38
CA ASN A 79 -8.36 33.29 33.53
C ASN A 79 -6.95 33.66 33.04
N ALA A 80 -6.18 32.74 32.45
CA ALA A 80 -4.92 33.06 31.77
C ALA A 80 -5.13 33.72 30.39
N GLY A 81 -6.16 34.57 30.28
CA GLY A 81 -6.38 35.51 29.16
C GLY A 81 -5.35 36.64 29.10
N HIS A 82 -4.28 36.56 29.90
CA HIS A 82 -3.08 37.34 29.71
C HIS A 82 -2.00 36.37 29.22
N SER A 83 -1.63 36.54 27.95
CA SER A 83 -0.52 35.91 27.24
C SER A 83 0.10 34.76 28.01
N PRO A 84 -0.23 33.49 27.70
CA PRO A 84 0.36 32.34 28.38
C PRO A 84 1.84 32.60 28.50
N GLN A 85 2.39 32.62 29.72
CA GLN A 85 3.82 32.77 29.95
C GLN A 85 4.50 31.92 28.88
N GLY A 86 5.17 32.59 27.94
CA GLY A 86 5.48 31.98 26.65
C GLY A 86 6.07 30.63 26.92
N PHE A 87 5.39 29.56 26.51
CA PHE A 87 5.89 28.20 26.73
C PHE A 87 7.25 28.15 26.04
N GLN A 88 8.31 28.32 26.82
CA GLN A 88 9.67 28.25 26.35
C GLN A 88 10.00 26.77 26.28
N PHE A 89 9.61 26.17 25.16
CA PHE A 89 10.15 24.88 24.78
C PHE A 89 11.67 25.07 24.54
N GLY A 90 12.49 24.14 25.02
CA GLY A 90 13.92 24.13 24.69
C GLY A 90 14.10 24.27 23.18
N ALA A 91 15.02 25.16 22.77
CA ALA A 91 15.19 25.60 21.39
C ALA A 91 15.31 24.45 20.35
N PRO A 92 14.87 24.63 19.08
CA PRO A 92 13.80 25.50 18.60
C PRO A 92 12.97 24.80 17.50
N VAL A 93 12.08 23.86 17.82
CA VAL A 93 11.13 23.35 16.79
C VAL A 93 9.74 23.23 17.38
N ASN A 94 8.80 23.95 16.78
CA ASN A 94 7.38 23.91 17.07
C ASN A 94 6.87 22.45 17.08
N PRO A 95 6.13 21.97 18.11
CA PRO A 95 5.67 20.58 18.17
C PRO A 95 4.81 20.18 16.96
N LEU A 96 4.05 21.11 16.38
CA LEU A 96 3.34 20.88 15.12
C LEU A 96 4.28 20.68 13.93
N ALA A 97 5.44 21.38 13.88
CA ALA A 97 6.45 21.13 12.85
C ALA A 97 7.02 19.73 13.02
N ARG A 98 7.35 19.33 14.25
CA ARG A 98 7.88 17.99 14.52
C ARG A 98 6.89 16.89 14.12
N ILE A 99 5.60 17.06 14.41
CA ILE A 99 4.55 16.15 13.95
C ILE A 99 4.50 16.09 12.43
N ARG A 100 4.45 17.26 11.76
CA ARG A 100 4.44 17.35 10.30
C ARG A 100 5.67 16.69 9.68
N ASP A 101 6.86 16.99 10.19
CA ASP A 101 8.15 16.55 9.63
C ASP A 101 8.35 15.05 9.80
N ALA A 102 7.89 14.49 10.92
CA ALA A 102 7.86 13.05 11.14
C ALA A 102 6.87 12.36 10.19
N LEU A 103 5.65 12.89 10.06
CA LEU A 103 4.61 12.33 9.19
C LEU A 103 4.90 12.55 7.70
N ALA A 104 5.64 13.59 7.31
CA ALA A 104 6.05 13.83 5.94
C ALA A 104 7.03 12.77 5.39
N GLN A 105 7.70 12.03 6.28
CA GLN A 105 8.57 10.90 5.94
C GLN A 105 7.81 9.58 5.84
N CYS A 106 6.55 9.56 6.29
CA CYS A 106 5.71 8.38 6.31
C CYS A 106 4.93 8.25 5.00
N PRO A 107 4.77 7.04 4.45
CA PRO A 107 3.96 6.82 3.27
C PRO A 107 2.47 6.96 3.59
N ASP A 108 1.68 7.40 2.61
CA ASP A 108 0.21 7.38 2.73
C ASP A 108 -0.38 5.97 2.58
N GLU A 109 0.44 5.04 2.11
CA GLU A 109 0.05 3.67 1.83
C GLU A 109 1.11 2.70 2.37
N SER A 110 0.66 1.67 3.08
CA SER A 110 1.49 0.57 3.53
C SER A 110 0.78 -0.75 3.22
N PRO A 111 1.52 -1.84 2.99
CA PRO A 111 0.91 -3.16 2.90
C PRO A 111 0.08 -3.44 4.16
N SER A 112 -1.10 -4.06 4.00
CA SER A 112 -1.93 -4.42 5.15
C SER A 112 -1.13 -5.31 6.12
N PRO A 113 -1.29 -5.18 7.45
CA PRO A 113 -0.81 -6.17 8.40
C PRO A 113 -1.26 -7.57 7.94
N GLY A 114 -0.32 -8.51 7.82
CA GLY A 114 -0.56 -9.86 7.28
C GLY A 114 -0.25 -10.03 5.78
N THR A 115 0.15 -8.98 5.06
CA THR A 115 0.68 -9.12 3.70
C THR A 115 1.97 -9.93 3.74
N SER A 116 2.07 -11.01 2.94
CA SER A 116 3.28 -11.85 2.87
C SER A 116 4.53 -11.00 2.68
N GLU A 117 5.61 -11.36 3.41
CA GLU A 117 6.90 -10.69 3.34
C GLU A 117 7.59 -10.87 1.97
N LEU A 118 7.12 -11.80 1.14
CA LEU A 118 7.68 -12.09 -0.20
C LEU A 118 9.20 -12.30 -0.15
N ASN A 119 9.69 -13.03 0.87
CA ASN A 119 11.12 -13.22 1.11
C ASN A 119 11.87 -13.94 -0.03
N PHE A 120 11.16 -14.62 -0.92
CA PHE A 120 11.71 -15.21 -2.14
C PHE A 120 12.13 -14.15 -3.18
N ILE A 121 11.70 -12.90 -3.02
CA ILE A 121 12.12 -11.76 -3.83
C ILE A 121 13.36 -11.12 -3.19
N THR A 122 14.49 -11.28 -3.87
CA THR A 122 15.80 -10.82 -3.39
C THR A 122 16.03 -9.33 -3.59
N ASP A 123 15.38 -8.70 -4.58
CA ASP A 123 15.42 -7.25 -4.78
C ASP A 123 14.50 -6.53 -3.77
N PRO A 124 15.04 -5.76 -2.81
CA PRO A 124 14.25 -5.09 -1.78
C PRO A 124 13.28 -4.03 -2.33
N HIS A 125 13.65 -3.33 -3.41
CA HIS A 125 12.83 -2.29 -4.01
C HIS A 125 11.65 -2.91 -4.75
N PHE A 126 11.90 -3.93 -5.58
CA PHE A 126 10.84 -4.65 -6.27
C PHE A 126 9.89 -5.35 -5.28
N ARG A 127 10.43 -5.92 -4.20
CA ARG A 127 9.64 -6.50 -3.11
C ARG A 127 8.73 -5.47 -2.44
N ALA A 128 9.21 -4.25 -2.19
CA ALA A 128 8.41 -3.19 -1.61
C ALA A 128 7.25 -2.76 -2.54
N ILE A 129 7.50 -2.67 -3.85
CA ILE A 129 6.46 -2.40 -4.85
C ILE A 129 5.36 -3.47 -4.78
N LEU A 130 5.72 -4.75 -4.86
CA LEU A 130 4.73 -5.83 -4.86
C LEU A 130 3.96 -5.93 -3.55
N ARG A 131 4.61 -5.67 -2.40
CA ARG A 131 3.90 -5.59 -1.12
C ARG A 131 2.89 -4.44 -1.11
N SER A 132 3.24 -3.28 -1.68
CA SER A 132 2.32 -2.15 -1.82
C SER A 132 1.12 -2.53 -2.69
N ASP A 133 1.35 -3.21 -3.82
CA ASP A 133 0.30 -3.69 -4.71
C ASP A 133 -0.64 -4.67 -4.00
N ILE A 134 -0.13 -5.67 -3.28
CA ILE A 134 -0.96 -6.61 -2.48
C ILE A 134 -1.77 -5.85 -1.42
N GLY A 135 -1.16 -4.84 -0.78
CA GLY A 135 -1.84 -3.93 0.12
C GLY A 135 -3.00 -3.21 -0.56
N ALA A 136 -2.80 -2.69 -1.78
CA ALA A 136 -3.84 -2.05 -2.58
C ALA A 136 -4.97 -3.02 -2.95
N VAL A 137 -4.67 -4.27 -3.31
CA VAL A 137 -5.70 -5.30 -3.54
C VAL A 137 -6.54 -5.51 -2.28
N THR A 138 -5.89 -5.64 -1.12
CA THR A 138 -6.57 -5.87 0.16
C THR A 138 -7.48 -4.70 0.54
N ARG A 139 -7.00 -3.46 0.38
CA ARG A 139 -7.80 -2.25 0.60
C ARG A 139 -9.00 -2.17 -0.34
N ALA A 140 -8.77 -2.39 -1.64
CA ALA A 140 -9.84 -2.41 -2.64
C ALA A 140 -10.91 -3.47 -2.29
N LEU A 141 -10.49 -4.65 -1.80
CA LEU A 141 -11.41 -5.69 -1.38
C LEU A 141 -12.24 -5.27 -0.17
N ALA A 142 -11.61 -4.66 0.85
CA ALA A 142 -12.29 -4.17 2.05
C ALA A 142 -13.29 -3.04 1.74
N ASN A 143 -12.99 -2.19 0.76
CA ASN A 143 -13.83 -1.05 0.35
C ASN A 143 -14.94 -1.42 -0.64
N GLY A 144 -14.97 -2.67 -1.13
CA GLY A 144 -15.94 -3.09 -2.14
C GLY A 144 -15.63 -2.62 -3.56
N GLU A 145 -14.37 -2.32 -3.86
CA GLU A 145 -13.91 -1.85 -5.16
C GLU A 145 -13.61 -3.05 -6.09
N TRP A 146 -14.65 -3.81 -6.44
CA TRP A 146 -14.53 -5.11 -7.11
C TRP A 146 -13.70 -5.09 -8.39
N LYS A 147 -13.88 -4.06 -9.21
CA LYS A 147 -13.12 -3.87 -10.46
C LYS A 147 -11.64 -3.59 -10.18
N ALA A 148 -11.32 -2.86 -9.11
CA ALA A 148 -9.95 -2.60 -8.73
C ALA A 148 -9.28 -3.90 -8.24
N VAL A 149 -9.97 -4.69 -7.41
CA VAL A 149 -9.45 -6.00 -6.94
C VAL A 149 -9.10 -6.91 -8.11
N THR A 150 -10.01 -7.10 -9.08
CA THR A 150 -9.77 -8.04 -10.19
C THR A 150 -8.58 -7.63 -11.06
N VAL A 151 -8.41 -6.33 -11.27
CA VAL A 151 -7.35 -5.77 -12.11
C VAL A 151 -6.01 -5.79 -11.39
N LEU A 152 -5.97 -5.27 -10.17
CA LEU A 152 -4.74 -5.20 -9.37
C LEU A 152 -4.23 -6.61 -9.05
N ALA A 153 -5.09 -7.52 -8.58
CA ALA A 153 -4.67 -8.90 -8.30
C ALA A 153 -4.11 -9.60 -9.54
N GLY A 154 -4.74 -9.43 -10.71
CA GLY A 154 -4.23 -10.00 -11.95
C GLY A 154 -2.88 -9.40 -12.38
N SER A 155 -2.66 -8.11 -12.14
CA SER A 155 -1.38 -7.43 -12.41
C SER A 155 -0.29 -7.90 -11.43
N THR A 156 -0.61 -8.05 -10.15
CA THR A 156 0.33 -8.52 -9.13
C THR A 156 0.74 -9.97 -9.38
N ILE A 157 -0.20 -10.85 -9.77
CA ILE A 157 0.11 -12.24 -10.18
C ILE A 157 1.07 -12.23 -11.38
N GLU A 158 0.84 -11.37 -12.37
CA GLU A 158 1.71 -11.25 -13.54
C GLU A 158 3.15 -10.93 -13.14
N ALA A 159 3.33 -9.92 -12.28
CA ALA A 159 4.64 -9.49 -11.82
C ALA A 159 5.33 -10.53 -10.92
N LEU A 160 4.59 -11.22 -10.04
CA LEU A 160 5.11 -12.31 -9.20
C LEU A 160 5.63 -13.49 -10.05
N LEU A 161 4.86 -13.91 -11.04
CA LEU A 161 5.25 -15.03 -11.92
C LEU A 161 6.40 -14.64 -12.86
N LEU A 162 6.41 -13.40 -13.38
CA LEU A 162 7.55 -12.90 -14.17
C LEU A 162 8.84 -12.94 -13.35
N TRP A 163 8.82 -12.41 -12.13
CA TRP A 163 9.98 -12.42 -11.25
C TRP A 163 10.48 -13.84 -10.99
N ASP A 164 9.59 -14.75 -10.58
CA ASP A 164 9.95 -16.15 -10.35
C ASP A 164 10.61 -16.73 -11.60
N LEU A 165 10.00 -16.60 -12.78
CA LEU A 165 10.58 -17.13 -14.01
C LEU A 165 11.93 -16.49 -14.36
N GLN A 166 12.13 -15.19 -14.13
CA GLN A 166 13.41 -14.52 -14.39
C GLN A 166 14.55 -15.05 -13.50
N THR A 167 14.25 -15.59 -12.32
CA THR A 167 15.24 -16.26 -11.47
C THR A 167 15.58 -17.69 -11.91
N HIS A 168 14.90 -18.22 -12.93
CA HIS A 168 15.13 -19.58 -13.45
C HIS A 168 15.99 -19.61 -14.71
N CYS A 169 16.53 -20.80 -15.01
CA CYS A 169 17.30 -21.04 -16.22
C CYS A 169 16.49 -20.74 -17.49
N ALA A 170 16.95 -19.78 -18.30
CA ALA A 170 16.30 -19.38 -19.55
C ALA A 170 16.10 -20.54 -20.54
N ALA A 171 16.97 -21.56 -20.51
CA ALA A 171 16.80 -22.75 -21.33
C ALA A 171 15.56 -23.57 -20.94
N HIS A 172 15.28 -23.71 -19.63
CA HIS A 172 14.09 -24.42 -19.15
C HIS A 172 12.80 -23.69 -19.52
N ILE A 173 12.80 -22.36 -19.40
CA ILE A 173 11.66 -21.51 -19.79
C ILE A 173 11.34 -21.69 -21.28
N ARG A 174 12.37 -21.65 -22.14
CA ARG A 174 12.22 -21.84 -23.58
C ARG A 174 11.73 -23.25 -23.92
N THR A 175 12.27 -24.29 -23.29
CA THR A 175 11.83 -25.67 -23.48
C THR A 175 10.37 -25.85 -23.06
N ALA A 176 9.96 -25.28 -21.93
CA ALA A 176 8.57 -25.30 -21.47
C ALA A 176 7.64 -24.61 -22.47
N ALA A 177 8.01 -23.42 -22.96
CA ALA A 177 7.22 -22.70 -23.96
C ALA A 177 7.05 -23.51 -25.26
N THR A 178 8.11 -24.16 -25.75
CA THR A 178 8.05 -25.04 -26.93
C THR A 178 7.14 -26.25 -26.68
N ALA A 179 7.23 -26.88 -25.51
CA ALA A 179 6.36 -27.99 -25.13
C ALA A 179 4.88 -27.58 -25.06
N LEU A 180 4.60 -26.36 -24.59
CA LEU A 180 3.26 -25.78 -24.54
C LEU A 180 2.69 -25.41 -25.92
N VAL A 181 3.54 -25.16 -26.92
CA VAL A 181 3.09 -25.07 -28.33
C VAL A 181 2.79 -26.47 -28.87
N ALA A 182 3.68 -27.44 -28.63
CA ALA A 182 3.51 -28.81 -29.11
C ALA A 182 2.23 -29.48 -28.57
N ASN A 183 1.85 -29.20 -27.31
CA ASN A 183 0.63 -29.70 -26.70
C ASN A 183 -0.62 -28.84 -26.97
N LYS A 184 -0.51 -27.82 -27.84
CA LYS A 184 -1.58 -26.90 -28.25
C LYS A 184 -2.16 -26.04 -27.12
N THR A 185 -1.45 -25.87 -26.01
CA THR A 185 -1.83 -24.88 -24.99
C THR A 185 -1.59 -23.46 -25.52
N PHE A 186 -0.48 -23.25 -26.24
CA PHE A 186 -0.21 -22.03 -26.98
C PHE A 186 -0.47 -22.23 -28.47
N SER A 187 -1.10 -21.24 -29.10
CA SER A 187 -1.34 -21.25 -30.56
C SER A 187 -0.08 -20.97 -31.37
N LYS A 188 0.89 -20.26 -30.79
CA LYS A 188 2.18 -19.92 -31.37
C LYS A 188 3.22 -19.72 -30.27
N GLN A 189 4.49 -19.70 -30.66
CA GLN A 189 5.57 -19.38 -29.72
C GLN A 189 5.34 -17.99 -29.10
N PRO A 190 5.45 -17.84 -27.77
CA PRO A 190 5.41 -16.53 -27.13
C PRO A 190 6.65 -15.69 -27.53
N PRO A 191 6.64 -14.37 -27.29
CA PRO A 191 7.80 -13.51 -27.54
C PRO A 191 9.08 -14.04 -26.86
N SER A 192 10.24 -13.78 -27.47
CA SER A 192 11.53 -14.26 -26.96
C SER A 192 11.90 -13.63 -25.62
N ASN A 193 11.60 -12.34 -25.42
CA ASN A 193 11.74 -11.68 -24.13
C ASN A 193 10.50 -11.97 -23.26
N PRO A 194 10.67 -12.63 -22.09
CA PRO A 194 9.58 -12.87 -21.15
C PRO A 194 8.82 -11.60 -20.72
N GLU A 195 9.46 -10.43 -20.66
CA GLU A 195 8.78 -9.17 -20.28
C GLU A 195 7.65 -8.77 -21.25
N ASN A 196 7.69 -9.27 -22.49
CA ASN A 196 6.65 -9.03 -23.49
C ASN A 196 5.51 -10.08 -23.42
N TRP A 197 5.51 -10.95 -22.41
CA TRP A 197 4.48 -11.95 -22.25
C TRP A 197 3.22 -11.36 -21.64
N VAL A 198 2.09 -12.01 -21.93
CA VAL A 198 0.81 -11.74 -21.26
C VAL A 198 0.64 -12.72 -20.10
N LEU A 199 -0.22 -12.38 -19.13
CA LEU A 199 -0.59 -13.24 -17.99
C LEU A 199 -0.84 -14.72 -18.34
N HIS A 200 -1.43 -15.01 -19.51
CA HIS A 200 -1.59 -16.40 -19.95
C HIS A 200 -0.26 -17.15 -20.07
N HIS A 201 0.76 -16.57 -20.69
CA HIS A 201 2.04 -17.26 -20.87
C HIS A 201 2.70 -17.52 -19.51
N TYR A 202 2.69 -16.54 -18.61
CA TYR A 202 3.24 -16.69 -17.27
C TYR A 202 2.57 -17.84 -16.51
N ILE A 203 1.23 -17.88 -16.49
CA ILE A 203 0.48 -18.95 -15.79
C ILE A 203 0.85 -20.34 -16.34
N GLU A 204 0.81 -20.53 -17.66
CA GLU A 204 1.03 -21.87 -18.23
C GLU A 204 2.48 -22.33 -18.10
N VAL A 205 3.44 -21.43 -18.27
CA VAL A 205 4.87 -21.76 -18.13
C VAL A 205 5.20 -22.07 -16.67
N SER A 206 4.75 -21.24 -15.72
CA SER A 206 4.95 -21.51 -14.30
C SER A 206 4.29 -22.82 -13.86
N ALA A 207 3.08 -23.13 -14.34
CA ALA A 207 2.42 -24.40 -14.06
C ALA A 207 3.18 -25.61 -14.67
N HIS A 208 3.66 -25.47 -15.91
CA HIS A 208 4.43 -26.53 -16.58
C HIS A 208 5.76 -26.82 -15.87
N LEU A 209 6.40 -25.78 -15.34
CA LEU A 209 7.63 -25.89 -14.55
C LEU A 209 7.37 -26.26 -13.07
N ASN A 210 6.12 -26.53 -12.69
CA ASN A 210 5.69 -26.82 -11.31
C ASN A 210 6.11 -25.72 -10.30
N ARG A 211 6.16 -24.46 -10.75
CA ARG A 211 6.36 -23.28 -9.89
C ARG A 211 5.11 -22.91 -9.13
N ILE A 212 3.95 -23.22 -9.72
CA ILE A 212 2.64 -23.13 -9.09
C ILE A 212 1.91 -24.46 -9.24
N SER A 213 1.06 -24.78 -8.27
CA SER A 213 0.21 -25.98 -8.30
C SER A 213 -0.83 -25.90 -9.41
N LYS A 214 -1.44 -27.05 -9.74
CA LYS A 214 -2.51 -27.13 -10.74
C LYS A 214 -3.73 -26.31 -10.31
N GLU A 215 -4.04 -26.35 -9.02
CA GLU A 215 -5.13 -25.62 -8.38
C GLU A 215 -4.89 -24.11 -8.45
N THR A 216 -3.67 -23.65 -8.17
CA THR A 216 -3.28 -22.24 -8.33
C THR A 216 -3.37 -21.80 -9.79
N ALA A 217 -2.93 -22.63 -10.74
CA ALA A 217 -3.05 -22.32 -12.16
C ALA A 217 -4.52 -22.19 -12.61
N ILE A 218 -5.43 -23.03 -12.10
CA ILE A 218 -6.87 -22.91 -12.37
C ILE A 218 -7.40 -21.56 -11.86
N GLN A 219 -7.08 -21.20 -10.62
CA GLN A 219 -7.52 -19.93 -10.04
C GLN A 219 -6.92 -18.72 -10.77
N ALA A 220 -5.64 -18.77 -11.16
CA ALA A 220 -4.99 -17.70 -11.91
C ALA A 220 -5.61 -17.51 -13.32
N ARG A 221 -6.04 -18.60 -13.98
CA ARG A 221 -6.78 -18.51 -15.26
C ARG A 221 -8.13 -17.81 -15.09
N LEU A 222 -8.85 -18.07 -13.99
CA LEU A 222 -10.08 -17.35 -13.65
C LEU A 222 -9.79 -15.87 -13.39
N ALA A 223 -8.78 -15.56 -12.57
CA ALA A 223 -8.38 -14.19 -12.29
C ALA A 223 -8.02 -13.42 -13.58
N ARG A 224 -7.30 -14.06 -14.51
CA ARG A 224 -7.01 -13.51 -15.85
C ARG A 224 -8.30 -13.22 -16.65
N HIS A 225 -9.24 -14.16 -16.66
CA HIS A 225 -10.54 -13.97 -17.33
C HIS A 225 -11.28 -12.75 -16.76
N PHE A 226 -11.37 -12.64 -15.43
CA PHE A 226 -12.03 -11.51 -14.77
C PHE A 226 -11.30 -10.19 -14.96
N ARG A 227 -9.95 -10.17 -14.96
CA ARG A 227 -9.15 -8.98 -15.30
C ARG A 227 -9.54 -8.42 -16.67
N ASN A 228 -9.77 -9.29 -17.66
CA ASN A 228 -10.14 -8.86 -19.01
C ASN A 228 -11.50 -8.15 -19.07
N LEU A 229 -12.39 -8.34 -18.08
CA LEU A 229 -13.65 -7.61 -17.96
C LEU A 229 -13.44 -6.11 -17.66
N ILE A 230 -12.21 -5.66 -17.42
CA ILE A 230 -11.87 -4.22 -17.40
C ILE A 230 -12.27 -3.52 -18.69
N HIS A 231 -12.21 -4.23 -19.82
CA HIS A 231 -12.58 -3.73 -21.14
C HIS A 231 -14.11 -3.72 -21.30
N PRO A 232 -14.76 -2.53 -21.41
CA PRO A 232 -16.23 -2.43 -21.42
C PRO A 232 -16.89 -3.24 -22.54
N GLY A 233 -16.25 -3.28 -23.72
CA GLY A 233 -16.77 -4.07 -24.86
C GLY A 233 -16.80 -5.57 -24.59
N LEU A 234 -15.84 -6.11 -23.83
CA LEU A 234 -15.84 -7.53 -23.46
C LEU A 234 -16.94 -7.82 -22.43
N ALA A 235 -17.05 -6.98 -21.40
CA ALA A 235 -18.08 -7.09 -20.36
C ALA A 235 -19.49 -7.08 -20.97
N LEU A 236 -19.77 -6.16 -21.91
CA LEU A 236 -21.04 -6.08 -22.61
C LEU A 236 -21.34 -7.34 -23.46
N ARG A 237 -20.32 -7.84 -24.17
CA ARG A 237 -20.48 -9.03 -25.04
C ARG A 237 -20.74 -10.30 -24.25
N LEU A 238 -20.05 -10.47 -23.12
CA LEU A 238 -20.19 -11.65 -22.26
C LEU A 238 -21.35 -11.52 -21.26
N ARG A 239 -21.89 -10.31 -21.06
CA ARG A 239 -22.87 -9.99 -20.00
C ARG A 239 -22.34 -10.34 -18.60
N GLU A 240 -21.05 -10.13 -18.40
CA GLU A 240 -20.35 -10.35 -17.14
C GLU A 240 -19.78 -9.02 -16.63
N THR A 241 -19.73 -8.85 -15.31
CA THR A 241 -19.19 -7.66 -14.66
C THR A 241 -18.22 -8.06 -13.55
N CYS A 242 -17.26 -7.18 -13.24
CA CYS A 242 -16.47 -7.33 -12.03
C CYS A 242 -17.37 -7.10 -10.80
N ASP A 243 -17.76 -8.19 -10.15
CA ASP A 243 -18.55 -8.21 -8.93
C ASP A 243 -17.75 -8.77 -7.74
N ARG A 244 -18.41 -8.85 -6.58
CA ARG A 244 -17.82 -9.42 -5.37
C ARG A 244 -17.27 -10.83 -5.58
N GLY A 245 -17.94 -11.68 -6.35
CA GLY A 245 -17.51 -13.06 -6.62
C GLY A 245 -16.21 -13.08 -7.41
N THR A 246 -16.15 -12.34 -8.52
CA THR A 246 -14.93 -12.22 -9.34
C THR A 246 -13.77 -11.65 -8.54
N ALA A 247 -14.02 -10.66 -7.68
CA ALA A 247 -13.01 -10.04 -6.82
C ALA A 247 -12.42 -11.04 -5.82
N HIS A 248 -13.26 -11.81 -5.12
CA HIS A 248 -12.77 -12.84 -4.20
C HIS A 248 -12.01 -13.96 -4.92
N SER A 249 -12.44 -14.38 -6.11
CA SER A 249 -11.70 -15.37 -6.91
C SER A 249 -10.34 -14.84 -7.35
N SER A 250 -10.25 -13.59 -7.81
CA SER A 250 -8.97 -12.97 -8.17
C SER A 250 -8.04 -12.80 -6.97
N PHE A 251 -8.58 -12.41 -5.80
CA PHE A 251 -7.82 -12.33 -4.56
C PHE A 251 -7.28 -13.70 -4.12
N ALA A 252 -8.11 -14.74 -4.17
CA ALA A 252 -7.69 -16.11 -3.84
C ALA A 252 -6.58 -16.61 -4.79
N ALA A 253 -6.66 -16.27 -6.08
CA ALA A 253 -5.60 -16.60 -7.03
C ALA A 253 -4.26 -15.93 -6.67
N LEU A 254 -4.30 -14.67 -6.22
CA LEU A 254 -3.11 -13.95 -5.75
C LEU A 254 -2.52 -14.63 -4.51
N ASP A 255 -3.35 -14.93 -3.51
CA ASP A 255 -2.92 -15.58 -2.27
C ASP A 255 -2.31 -16.97 -2.52
N HIS A 256 -2.95 -17.78 -3.36
CA HIS A 256 -2.42 -19.07 -3.81
C HIS A 256 -1.08 -18.93 -4.55
N THR A 257 -0.93 -17.91 -5.39
CA THR A 257 0.33 -17.66 -6.11
C THR A 257 1.45 -17.31 -5.14
N VAL A 258 1.19 -16.40 -4.19
CA VAL A 258 2.15 -16.03 -3.15
C VAL A 258 2.56 -17.25 -2.32
N ARG A 259 1.59 -18.08 -1.93
CA ARG A 259 1.85 -19.31 -1.17
C ARG A 259 2.76 -20.27 -1.93
N ASP A 260 2.47 -20.55 -3.21
CA ASP A 260 3.23 -21.52 -3.99
C ASP A 260 4.66 -21.04 -4.31
N LEU A 261 4.87 -19.73 -4.43
CA LEU A 261 6.20 -19.13 -4.66
C LEU A 261 7.01 -18.94 -3.36
N THR A 262 6.37 -19.06 -2.20
CA THR A 262 7.06 -19.00 -0.91
C THR A 262 7.59 -20.40 -0.56
N PRO A 263 8.91 -20.56 -0.28
CA PRO A 263 9.52 -21.83 0.06
C PRO A 263 8.97 -22.50 1.33
#